data_AF-A0A1I2MMV8-F1
#
_entry.id   AF-A0A1I2MMV8-F1
#
_cell.length_a   1.000
_cell.length_b   1.000
_cell.length_c   1.000
_cell.angle_alpha   90.00
_cell.angle_beta   90.00
_cell.angle_gamma   90.00
#
_symmetry.space_group_name_H-M   'P 1'
#
loop_
_entity.id
_entity.type
_entity.pdbx_description
1 polymer ?
#
loop_
_entity_poly.entity_id
_entity_poly.type
_entity_poly.pdbx_seq_one_letter_code
_entity_poly.pdbx_strand_id
1 'polypeptide(L)'
;MKKYMMIMAAVFVTLAAGAQEVKGSLDVLKGQSRLNVVEDWSRLKICDMDRAAWVKYRNSEQPEYDAEKELDEELQPRLREDMLPEANSKLNKKRIYLTREPELKYTLLIAPLAVDKKGNQLVECIVRETATSKEVARFNIDGDGGVFGSMSNLWGDGFRSSGKKLGKLLLKAMTGK
;
A
#
# COMPACT_ATOMS: atom_id res chain seq x y z
N MET A 1 -35.76 -18.77 -25.30
CA MET A 1 -35.54 -18.91 -23.84
C MET A 1 -34.42 -17.97 -23.42
N LYS A 2 -34.66 -17.23 -22.34
CA LYS A 2 -33.78 -16.31 -21.58
C LYS A 2 -32.28 -16.63 -21.75
N LYS A 3 -31.36 -15.66 -21.80
CA LYS A 3 -30.95 -14.92 -20.59
C LYS A 3 -30.07 -13.70 -20.95
N TYR A 4 -30.54 -12.54 -20.53
CA TYR A 4 -29.82 -11.43 -19.88
C TYR A 4 -28.48 -10.93 -20.46
N MET A 5 -28.60 -9.79 -21.14
CA MET A 5 -27.84 -8.55 -20.95
C MET A 5 -26.98 -8.50 -19.67
N MET A 6 -25.68 -8.18 -19.80
CA MET A 6 -24.95 -7.43 -18.77
C MET A 6 -24.01 -6.44 -19.44
N ILE A 7 -24.50 -5.21 -19.56
CA ILE A 7 -23.67 -4.02 -19.71
C ILE A 7 -22.94 -3.87 -18.38
N MET A 8 -21.65 -4.17 -18.35
CA MET A 8 -20.81 -3.96 -17.17
C MET A 8 -20.58 -2.44 -17.07
N ALA A 9 -21.47 -1.76 -16.35
CA ALA A 9 -21.23 -0.40 -15.93
C ALA A 9 -20.06 -0.42 -14.94
N ALA A 10 -18.85 -0.13 -15.44
CA ALA A 10 -17.70 0.16 -14.60
C ALA A 10 -18.01 1.44 -13.81
N VAL A 11 -18.49 1.28 -12.58
CA VAL A 11 -18.57 2.37 -11.62
C VAL A 11 -17.13 2.69 -11.25
N PHE A 12 -16.51 3.62 -11.98
CA PHE A 12 -15.33 4.32 -11.51
C PHE A 12 -15.76 5.11 -10.28
N VAL A 13 -15.55 4.52 -9.10
CA VAL A 13 -15.54 5.30 -7.86
C VAL A 13 -14.40 6.29 -8.03
N THR A 14 -14.76 7.54 -8.30
CA THR A 14 -13.84 8.66 -8.23
C THR A 14 -13.29 8.68 -6.82
N LEU A 15 -12.01 8.35 -6.66
CA LEU A 15 -11.26 8.63 -5.44
C LEU A 15 -11.27 10.14 -5.28
N ALA A 16 -12.27 10.65 -4.55
CA ALA A 16 -12.32 12.05 -4.16
C ALA A 16 -11.03 12.32 -3.40
N ALA A 17 -10.32 13.39 -3.78
CA ALA A 17 -9.16 13.90 -3.08
C ALA A 17 -9.60 14.46 -1.71
N GLY A 18 -9.95 13.54 -0.80
CA GLY A 18 -10.17 13.83 0.59
C GLY A 18 -8.82 14.06 1.26
N ALA A 19 -8.74 15.08 2.11
CA ALA A 19 -7.62 15.21 3.02
C ALA A 19 -7.39 13.86 3.72
N GLN A 20 -6.14 13.40 3.72
CA GLN A 20 -5.75 12.14 4.34
C GLN A 20 -6.13 12.16 5.83
N GLU A 21 -7.20 11.46 6.19
CA GLU A 21 -7.71 11.44 7.56
C GLU A 21 -6.84 10.49 8.41
N VAL A 22 -6.26 11.03 9.49
CA VAL A 22 -5.54 10.26 10.49
C VAL A 22 -6.45 10.06 11.69
N LYS A 23 -6.80 8.81 11.98
CA LYS A 23 -7.45 8.41 13.23
C LYS A 23 -6.38 8.22 14.30
N GLY A 24 -6.56 8.81 15.47
CA GLY A 24 -5.55 8.82 16.53
C GLY A 24 -4.53 9.95 16.37
N SER A 25 -3.30 9.76 16.88
CA SER A 25 -2.25 10.78 16.79
C SER A 25 -0.89 10.19 16.43
N LEU A 26 -0.21 10.85 15.49
CA LEU A 26 1.17 10.54 15.10
C LEU A 26 2.20 11.29 15.95
N ASP A 27 1.78 12.15 16.89
CA ASP A 27 2.70 12.90 17.76
C ASP A 27 3.54 11.97 18.65
N VAL A 28 3.03 10.76 18.92
CA VAL A 28 3.75 9.69 19.62
C VAL A 28 5.07 9.30 18.93
N LEU A 29 5.21 9.63 17.64
CA LEU A 29 6.42 9.38 16.84
C LEU A 29 7.42 10.54 16.88
N LYS A 30 7.09 11.68 17.49
CA LYS A 30 7.99 12.83 17.56
C LYS A 30 9.30 12.46 18.27
N GLY A 31 10.42 12.78 17.64
CA GLY A 31 11.76 12.48 18.15
C GLY A 31 12.21 11.02 17.95
N GLN A 32 11.36 10.14 17.43
CA GLN A 32 11.80 8.82 17.00
C GLN A 32 12.71 8.95 15.77
N SER A 33 13.75 8.11 15.68
CA SER A 33 14.64 8.05 14.51
C SER A 33 14.44 6.78 13.68
N ARG A 34 13.74 5.78 14.23
CA ARG A 34 13.49 4.49 13.56
C ARG A 34 12.09 4.00 13.86
N LEU A 35 11.47 3.31 12.90
CA LEU A 35 10.26 2.53 13.10
C LEU A 35 10.44 1.14 12.53
N ASN A 36 9.93 0.13 13.23
CA ASN A 36 9.81 -1.21 12.68
C ASN A 36 8.70 -1.22 11.62
N VAL A 37 8.87 -2.01 10.56
CA VAL A 37 7.87 -2.19 9.51
C VAL A 37 7.44 -3.64 9.44
N VAL A 38 6.11 -3.84 9.40
CA VAL A 38 5.47 -5.13 9.14
C VAL A 38 4.50 -4.98 7.97
N GLU A 39 4.46 -5.99 7.12
CA GLU A 39 3.56 -6.06 5.97
C GLU A 39 2.36 -6.94 6.30
N ASP A 40 1.18 -6.56 5.83
CA ASP A 40 -0.03 -7.36 5.92
C ASP A 40 -0.79 -7.34 4.58
N TRP A 41 -0.71 -8.45 3.86
CA TRP A 41 -1.38 -8.63 2.57
C TRP A 41 -2.73 -9.34 2.67
N SER A 42 -3.17 -9.70 3.89
CA SER A 42 -4.35 -10.55 4.11
C SER A 42 -5.66 -9.96 3.61
N ARG A 43 -5.72 -8.64 3.46
CA ARG A 43 -6.91 -7.87 3.08
C ARG A 43 -6.84 -7.29 1.67
N LEU A 44 -5.79 -7.57 0.92
CA LEU A 44 -5.62 -7.05 -0.43
C LEU A 44 -6.75 -7.51 -1.34
N LYS A 45 -7.30 -6.56 -2.11
CA LYS A 45 -8.11 -6.82 -3.29
C LYS A 45 -7.42 -6.30 -4.55
N ILE A 46 -7.47 -7.08 -5.63
CA ILE A 46 -6.99 -6.65 -6.94
C ILE A 46 -8.19 -6.48 -7.86
N CYS A 47 -8.41 -5.25 -8.35
CA CYS A 47 -9.60 -4.90 -9.15
C CYS A 47 -10.91 -5.30 -8.44
N ASP A 48 -11.01 -5.00 -7.14
CA ASP A 48 -12.11 -5.35 -6.23
C ASP A 48 -12.35 -6.85 -6.00
N MET A 49 -11.49 -7.71 -6.54
CA MET A 49 -11.52 -9.16 -6.35
C MET A 49 -10.57 -9.56 -5.22
N ASP A 50 -10.96 -10.54 -4.41
CA ASP A 50 -9.98 -11.23 -3.56
C ASP A 50 -9.00 -12.03 -4.43
N ARG A 51 -7.95 -12.56 -3.79
CA ARG A 51 -6.90 -13.34 -4.46
C ARG A 51 -7.47 -14.48 -5.31
N ALA A 52 -8.37 -15.28 -4.76
CA ALA A 52 -8.88 -16.47 -5.44
C ALA A 52 -9.74 -16.09 -6.67
N ALA A 53 -10.59 -15.07 -6.53
CA ALA A 53 -11.39 -14.53 -7.61
C ALA A 53 -10.50 -13.91 -8.71
N TRP A 54 -9.47 -13.16 -8.32
CA TRP A 54 -8.55 -12.54 -9.27
C TRP A 54 -7.73 -13.58 -10.03
N VAL A 55 -7.17 -14.60 -9.37
CA VAL A 55 -6.41 -15.68 -10.02
C VAL A 55 -7.27 -16.40 -11.05
N LYS A 56 -8.51 -16.72 -10.70
CA LYS A 56 -9.47 -17.35 -11.62
C LYS A 56 -9.74 -16.47 -12.84
N TYR A 57 -10.01 -15.18 -12.62
CA TYR A 57 -10.28 -14.22 -13.69
C TYR A 57 -9.04 -14.03 -14.59
N ARG A 58 -7.86 -13.86 -13.99
CA ARG A 58 -6.61 -13.61 -14.69
C ARG A 58 -6.23 -14.79 -15.58
N ASN A 59 -6.30 -16.02 -15.06
CA ASN A 59 -6.03 -17.23 -15.83
C ASN A 59 -7.09 -17.51 -16.90
N SER A 60 -8.34 -17.05 -16.75
CA SER A 60 -9.35 -17.22 -17.81
C SER A 60 -9.17 -16.23 -18.95
N GLU A 61 -8.78 -15.00 -18.65
CA GLU A 61 -8.64 -13.93 -19.64
C GLU A 61 -7.28 -13.96 -20.34
N GLN A 62 -6.23 -14.39 -19.63
CA GLN A 62 -4.85 -14.46 -20.13
C GLN A 62 -4.19 -15.76 -19.63
N PRO A 63 -4.62 -16.94 -20.14
CA PRO A 63 -4.19 -18.26 -19.65
C PRO A 63 -2.69 -18.54 -19.80
N GLU A 64 -1.99 -17.77 -20.62
CA GLU A 64 -0.54 -17.85 -20.80
C GLU A 64 0.26 -17.24 -19.64
N TYR A 65 -0.39 -16.47 -18.77
CA TYR A 65 0.22 -15.88 -17.57
C TYR A 65 -0.09 -16.72 -16.33
N ASP A 66 0.90 -16.85 -15.45
CA ASP A 66 0.71 -17.44 -14.13
C ASP A 66 0.28 -16.35 -13.14
N ALA A 67 -1.03 -16.27 -12.88
CA ALA A 67 -1.59 -15.29 -11.98
C ALA A 67 -1.04 -15.40 -10.54
N GLU A 68 -0.84 -16.61 -10.02
CA GLU A 68 -0.31 -16.76 -8.65
C GLU A 68 1.11 -16.20 -8.56
N LYS A 69 1.93 -16.48 -9.57
CA LYS A 69 3.27 -15.92 -9.71
C LYS A 69 3.26 -14.39 -9.83
N GLU A 70 2.35 -13.82 -10.62
CA GLU A 70 2.20 -12.36 -10.72
C GLU A 70 1.90 -11.72 -9.36
N LEU A 71 1.13 -12.37 -8.49
CA LEU A 71 0.86 -11.82 -7.16
C LEU A 71 2.05 -11.96 -6.22
N ASP A 72 2.69 -13.13 -6.18
CA ASP A 72 3.72 -13.43 -5.18
C ASP A 72 5.10 -12.89 -5.56
N GLU A 73 5.46 -12.93 -6.84
CA GLU A 73 6.78 -12.55 -7.32
C GLU A 73 6.83 -11.16 -7.95
N GLU A 74 5.68 -10.61 -8.38
CA GLU A 74 5.65 -9.33 -9.08
C GLU A 74 4.92 -8.21 -8.33
N LEU A 75 3.82 -8.51 -7.63
CA LEU A 75 3.06 -7.51 -6.87
C LEU A 75 3.58 -7.35 -5.44
N GLN A 76 3.62 -8.42 -4.65
CA GLN A 76 4.00 -8.33 -3.23
C GLN A 76 5.39 -7.72 -2.99
N PRO A 77 6.43 -8.04 -3.80
CA PRO A 77 7.75 -7.45 -3.62
C PRO A 77 7.77 -5.93 -3.78
N ARG A 78 6.82 -5.32 -4.51
CA ARG A 78 6.76 -3.87 -4.77
C ARG A 78 6.69 -3.02 -3.51
N LEU A 79 6.10 -3.52 -2.43
CA LEU A 79 6.16 -2.79 -1.16
C LEU A 79 7.61 -2.63 -0.69
N ARG A 80 8.42 -3.69 -0.80
CA ARG A 80 9.82 -3.71 -0.35
C ARG A 80 10.77 -3.03 -1.33
N GLU A 81 10.53 -3.20 -2.61
CA GLU A 81 11.41 -2.76 -3.69
C GLU A 81 11.11 -1.35 -4.16
N ASP A 82 9.86 -0.88 -4.03
CA ASP A 82 9.43 0.42 -4.55
C ASP A 82 8.94 1.36 -3.43
N MET A 83 8.05 0.92 -2.54
CA MET A 83 7.44 1.80 -1.51
C MET A 83 8.40 2.18 -0.39
N LEU A 84 9.03 1.19 0.27
CA LEU A 84 9.94 1.45 1.39
C LEU A 84 11.18 2.25 0.99
N PRO A 85 11.84 1.99 -0.15
CA PRO A 85 12.97 2.79 -0.59
C PRO A 85 12.58 4.25 -0.85
N GLU A 86 11.41 4.50 -1.43
CA GLU A 86 10.97 5.87 -1.70
C GLU A 86 10.52 6.60 -0.42
N ALA A 87 9.95 5.90 0.55
CA ALA A 87 9.69 6.46 1.88
C ALA A 87 11.02 6.83 2.59
N ASN A 88 11.98 5.90 2.61
CA ASN A 88 13.30 6.12 3.20
C ASN A 88 14.10 7.21 2.48
N SER A 89 13.94 7.39 1.16
CA SER A 89 14.58 8.49 0.41
C SER A 89 14.19 9.88 0.95
N LYS A 90 13.00 10.01 1.55
CA LYS A 90 12.54 11.23 2.23
C LYS A 90 13.05 11.31 3.66
N LEU A 91 12.96 10.22 4.41
CA LEU A 91 13.29 10.15 5.83
C LEU A 91 14.81 10.28 6.10
N ASN A 92 15.64 9.68 5.26
CA ASN A 92 17.10 9.66 5.40
C ASN A 92 17.71 11.07 5.45
N LYS A 93 17.06 12.07 4.85
CA LYS A 93 17.48 13.49 4.91
C LYS A 93 17.55 14.04 6.33
N LYS A 94 16.85 13.41 7.27
CA LYS A 94 16.86 13.74 8.71
C LYS A 94 17.38 12.58 9.58
N ARG A 95 18.08 11.61 8.97
CA ARG A 95 18.58 10.40 9.65
C ARG A 95 17.45 9.61 10.33
N ILE A 96 16.30 9.56 9.67
CA ILE A 96 15.15 8.77 10.07
C ILE A 96 15.03 7.57 9.14
N TYR A 97 14.67 6.39 9.66
CA TYR A 97 14.65 5.14 8.88
C TYR A 97 13.45 4.25 9.21
N LEU A 98 12.84 3.68 8.19
CA LEU A 98 11.99 2.50 8.29
C LEU A 98 12.86 1.25 8.23
N THR A 99 12.77 0.39 9.24
CA THR A 99 13.61 -0.80 9.41
C THR A 99 12.77 -2.04 9.72
N ARG A 100 13.40 -3.22 9.78
CA ARG A 100 12.77 -4.49 10.21
C ARG A 100 13.41 -4.97 11.50
N GLU A 101 13.19 -4.21 12.55
CA GLU A 101 13.78 -4.40 13.88
C GLU A 101 12.62 -4.55 14.88
N PRO A 102 12.17 -5.79 15.16
CA PRO A 102 10.97 -6.05 15.95
C PRO A 102 11.08 -5.58 17.42
N GLU A 103 12.25 -5.17 17.88
CA GLU A 103 12.51 -4.62 19.21
C GLU A 103 12.19 -3.13 19.34
N LEU A 104 11.99 -2.41 18.22
CA LEU A 104 11.69 -0.97 18.27
C LEU A 104 10.35 -0.69 18.95
N LYS A 105 10.26 0.42 19.69
CA LYS A 105 9.08 0.80 20.47
C LYS A 105 7.78 0.83 19.65
N TYR A 106 7.85 1.32 18.41
CA TYR A 106 6.70 1.42 17.52
C TYR A 106 6.90 0.62 16.24
N THR A 107 5.81 0.01 15.79
CA THR A 107 5.72 -0.69 14.51
C THR A 107 4.71 0.02 13.62
N LEU A 108 5.10 0.25 12.38
CA LEU A 108 4.23 0.62 11.28
C LEU A 108 3.81 -0.66 10.54
N LEU A 109 2.55 -1.04 10.67
CA LEU A 109 1.94 -2.07 9.84
C LEU A 109 1.45 -1.41 8.55
N ILE A 110 1.85 -1.95 7.40
CA ILE A 110 1.48 -1.49 6.07
C ILE A 110 0.63 -2.58 5.43
N ALA A 111 -0.63 -2.25 5.16
CA ALA A 111 -1.63 -3.17 4.60
C ALA A 111 -2.21 -2.63 3.30
N PRO A 112 -1.73 -3.06 2.12
CA PRO A 112 -2.39 -2.81 0.85
C PRO A 112 -3.84 -3.34 0.87
N LEU A 113 -4.80 -2.46 0.65
CA LEU A 113 -6.24 -2.78 0.68
C LEU A 113 -6.80 -2.99 -0.73
N ALA A 114 -6.36 -2.18 -1.68
CA ALA A 114 -6.82 -2.25 -3.06
C ALA A 114 -5.69 -1.91 -4.02
N VAL A 115 -5.64 -2.59 -5.16
CA VAL A 115 -4.80 -2.25 -6.31
C VAL A 115 -5.56 -2.52 -7.60
N ASP A 116 -5.47 -1.63 -8.58
CA ASP A 116 -6.08 -1.83 -9.91
C ASP A 116 -5.03 -2.24 -10.97
N LYS A 117 -5.47 -2.51 -12.20
CA LYS A 117 -4.57 -2.87 -13.32
C LYS A 117 -3.61 -1.75 -13.73
N LYS A 118 -3.95 -0.50 -13.40
CA LYS A 118 -3.09 0.67 -13.65
C LYS A 118 -2.12 0.91 -12.50
N GLY A 119 -2.21 0.13 -11.43
CA GLY A 119 -1.43 0.27 -10.20
C GLY A 119 -1.85 1.43 -9.32
N ASN A 120 -3.05 1.99 -9.53
CA ASN A 120 -3.62 2.83 -8.50
C ASN A 120 -3.95 1.96 -7.29
N GLN A 121 -3.63 2.45 -6.11
CA GLN A 121 -3.78 1.65 -4.89
C GLN A 121 -4.21 2.45 -3.68
N LEU A 122 -4.78 1.74 -2.72
CA LEU A 122 -5.09 2.23 -1.39
C LEU A 122 -4.34 1.37 -0.38
N VAL A 123 -3.53 1.99 0.46
CA VAL A 123 -2.72 1.33 1.48
C VAL A 123 -3.11 1.86 2.85
N GLU A 124 -3.54 0.98 3.74
CA GLU A 124 -3.75 1.32 5.14
C GLU A 124 -2.44 1.21 5.91
N CYS A 125 -2.19 2.20 6.74
CA CYS A 125 -1.03 2.28 7.60
C CYS A 125 -1.50 2.38 9.05
N ILE A 126 -1.01 1.49 9.89
CA ILE A 126 -1.35 1.44 11.32
C ILE A 126 -0.07 1.56 12.12
N VAL A 127 0.02 2.60 12.95
CA VAL A 127 1.08 2.72 13.95
C VAL A 127 0.58 2.05 15.22
N ARG A 128 1.38 1.14 15.75
CA ARG A 128 1.12 0.45 17.01
C ARG A 128 2.34 0.47 17.92
N GLU A 129 2.10 0.46 19.22
CA GLU A 129 3.15 0.07 20.18
C GLU A 129 3.52 -1.39 19.95
N THR A 130 4.81 -1.67 19.77
CA THR A 130 5.26 -3.01 19.38
C THR A 130 5.02 -4.03 20.49
N ALA A 131 5.30 -3.67 21.75
CA ALA A 131 5.18 -4.59 22.89
C ALA A 131 3.72 -4.99 23.19
N THR A 132 2.77 -4.08 22.97
CA THR A 132 1.36 -4.28 23.36
C THR A 132 0.44 -4.52 22.16
N SER A 133 0.94 -4.30 20.94
CA SER A 133 0.13 -4.22 19.71
C SER A 133 -1.00 -3.19 19.75
N LYS A 134 -0.99 -2.27 20.73
CA LYS A 134 -2.01 -1.22 20.84
C LYS A 134 -1.86 -0.24 19.68
N GLU A 135 -2.94 -0.06 18.92
CA GLU A 135 -3.04 0.97 17.89
C GLU A 135 -2.99 2.38 18.50
N VAL A 136 -2.15 3.23 17.93
CA VAL A 136 -2.01 4.64 18.32
C VAL A 136 -2.42 5.59 17.21
N ALA A 137 -2.26 5.16 15.96
CA ALA A 137 -2.75 5.90 14.81
C ALA A 137 -3.06 4.95 13.63
N ARG A 138 -4.03 5.36 12.80
CA ARG A 138 -4.39 4.68 11.56
C ARG A 138 -4.71 5.71 10.49
N PHE A 139 -4.21 5.51 9.30
CA PHE A 139 -4.42 6.39 8.16
C PHE A 139 -4.28 5.62 6.85
N ASN A 140 -4.87 6.14 5.79
CA ASN A 140 -4.74 5.57 4.44
C ASN A 140 -3.81 6.42 3.59
N ILE A 141 -3.10 5.79 2.65
CA ILE A 141 -2.31 6.45 1.62
C ILE A 141 -2.76 5.91 0.27
N ASP A 142 -3.05 6.82 -0.64
CA ASP A 142 -3.33 6.54 -2.03
C ASP A 142 -2.03 6.51 -2.85
N GLY A 143 -1.92 5.57 -3.77
CA GLY A 143 -0.84 5.49 -4.76
C GLY A 143 -1.40 5.71 -6.15
N ASP A 144 -0.72 6.57 -6.91
CA ASP A 144 -1.04 6.79 -8.32
C ASP A 144 -0.15 5.90 -9.16
N GLY A 145 -0.75 5.02 -9.94
CA GLY A 145 -0.04 4.15 -10.85
C GLY A 145 0.27 4.83 -12.19
N GLY A 146 0.57 4.01 -13.21
CA GLY A 146 1.00 4.50 -14.52
C GLY A 146 -0.08 4.37 -15.61
N VAL A 147 0.27 4.82 -16.83
CA VAL A 147 -0.58 4.71 -18.02
C VAL A 147 -0.06 3.65 -19.01
N PHE A 148 1.26 3.43 -19.06
CA PHE A 148 1.92 2.55 -20.02
C PHE A 148 2.95 1.66 -19.33
N GLY A 149 2.97 0.37 -19.67
CA GLY A 149 3.93 -0.60 -19.13
C GLY A 149 3.28 -1.97 -18.85
N SER A 150 4.10 -2.90 -18.36
CA SER A 150 3.58 -4.14 -17.77
C SER A 150 2.82 -3.83 -16.48
N MET A 151 1.86 -4.68 -16.10
CA MET A 151 1.11 -4.54 -14.86
C MET A 151 2.03 -4.44 -13.64
N SER A 152 3.10 -5.23 -13.61
CA SER A 152 4.19 -5.16 -12.64
C SER A 152 4.81 -3.76 -12.48
N ASN A 153 5.12 -3.10 -13.60
CA ASN A 153 5.69 -1.75 -13.59
C ASN A 153 4.69 -0.72 -13.07
N LEU A 154 3.42 -0.87 -13.50
CA LEU A 154 2.33 0.00 -13.08
C LEU A 154 2.07 -0.10 -11.57
N TRP A 155 2.10 -1.31 -11.01
CA TRP A 155 2.06 -1.53 -9.56
C TRP A 155 3.25 -0.86 -8.86
N GLY A 156 4.46 -1.03 -9.40
CA GLY A 156 5.66 -0.36 -8.89
C GLY A 156 5.50 1.16 -8.84
N ASP A 157 4.91 1.78 -9.87
CA ASP A 157 4.60 3.23 -9.88
C ASP A 157 3.66 3.63 -8.74
N GLY A 158 2.59 2.86 -8.52
CA GLY A 158 1.66 3.05 -7.40
C GLY A 158 2.34 3.00 -6.03
N PHE A 159 3.21 2.01 -5.84
CA PHE A 159 3.99 1.83 -4.62
C PHE A 159 5.02 2.94 -4.41
N ARG A 160 5.71 3.40 -5.46
CA ARG A 160 6.59 4.59 -5.40
C ARG A 160 5.80 5.85 -5.01
N SER A 161 4.65 6.09 -5.65
CA SER A 161 3.79 7.23 -5.33
C SER A 161 3.34 7.22 -3.87
N SER A 162 2.87 6.05 -3.39
CA SER A 162 2.48 5.84 -2.00
C SER A 162 3.66 6.04 -1.03
N GLY A 163 4.84 5.50 -1.36
CA GLY A 163 6.05 5.63 -0.56
C GLY A 163 6.48 7.08 -0.39
N LYS A 164 6.38 7.89 -1.45
CA LYS A 164 6.66 9.32 -1.40
C LYS A 164 5.71 10.07 -0.46
N LYS A 165 4.41 9.75 -0.49
CA LYS A 165 3.40 10.33 0.42
C LYS A 165 3.64 9.89 1.86
N LEU A 166 3.91 8.60 2.09
CA LEU A 166 4.23 8.03 3.40
C LEU A 166 5.46 8.69 4.02
N GLY A 167 6.56 8.75 3.26
CA GLY A 167 7.81 9.35 3.72
C GLY A 167 7.65 10.82 4.13
N LYS A 168 6.86 11.61 3.39
CA LYS A 168 6.56 13.00 3.75
C LYS A 168 5.75 13.10 5.04
N LEU A 169 4.70 12.29 5.18
CA LEU A 169 3.83 12.30 6.35
C LEU A 169 4.59 11.88 7.61
N LEU A 170 5.35 10.80 7.55
CA LEU A 170 6.17 10.34 8.67
C LEU A 170 7.28 11.32 9.02
N LEU A 171 7.93 11.93 8.02
CA LEU A 171 8.95 12.96 8.25
C LEU A 171 8.37 14.12 9.06
N LYS A 172 7.18 14.60 8.69
CA LYS A 172 6.47 15.67 9.41
C LYS A 172 6.15 15.24 10.85
N ALA A 173 5.57 14.06 11.03
CA ALA A 173 5.20 13.53 12.34
C ALA A 173 6.42 13.38 13.28
N MET A 174 7.52 12.84 12.76
CA MET A 174 8.69 12.49 13.57
C MET A 174 9.57 13.70 13.88
N THR A 175 9.57 14.73 13.02
CA THR A 175 10.33 15.97 13.26
C THR A 175 9.51 17.07 13.92
N GLY A 176 8.17 16.96 13.90
CA GLY A 176 7.26 17.98 14.40
C GLY A 176 7.30 19.30 13.61
N LYS A 177 7.75 19.26 12.35
CA LYS A 177 7.85 20.40 11.42
C LYS A 177 7.20 20.08 10.09
#